data_AF-A0A066XCL0-F1
#
_entry.id   AF-A0A066XCL0-F1
#
_cell.length_a   1.000
_cell.length_b   1.000
_cell.length_c   1.000
_cell.angle_alpha   90.00
_cell.angle_beta   90.00
_cell.angle_gamma   90.00
#
_symmetry.space_group_name_H-M   'P 1'
#
loop_
_entity.id
_entity.type
_entity.pdbx_description
1 polymer ?
#
loop_
_entity_poly.entity_id
_entity_poly.type
_entity_poly.pdbx_seq_one_letter_code
_entity_poly.pdbx_strand_id
1 'polypeptide(L)'
;MTRFRPCIDLHAGQVKQIVGGTLDSATAELKTNFVSTHPPAYFARLYRDNGLAGAHVIMLGPGNTEAARESLKAWPGGLQVGGGINDENAREWIEAGAEKVIITSYLFPDGRFSQKRLDAVLQALGGDRNKLVIDLSCRRRGDDRWFVAMNKWQTITDMEVNQ
;
A
#
# COMPACT_ATOMS: atom_id res chain seq x y z
N MET A 1 -6.13 20.59 10.69
CA MET A 1 -6.86 20.65 9.40
C MET A 1 -6.96 19.24 8.86
N THR A 2 -8.17 18.74 8.63
CA THR A 2 -8.41 17.40 8.06
C THR A 2 -8.25 17.43 6.55
N ARG A 3 -7.67 16.37 5.96
CA ARG A 3 -7.51 16.24 4.51
C ARG A 3 -8.09 14.91 4.05
N PHE A 4 -8.81 14.93 2.93
CA PHE A 4 -9.25 13.72 2.24
C PHE A 4 -8.11 13.16 1.38
N ARG A 5 -7.86 11.85 1.45
CA ARG A 5 -6.86 11.12 0.66
C ARG A 5 -7.51 9.91 0.00
N PRO A 6 -7.79 9.93 -1.31
CA PRO A 6 -8.43 8.81 -1.97
C PRO A 6 -7.44 7.67 -2.25
N CYS A 7 -7.96 6.45 -2.44
CA CYS A 7 -7.16 5.28 -2.78
C CYS A 7 -7.60 4.63 -4.10
N ILE A 8 -6.71 3.86 -4.72
CA ILE A 8 -6.99 2.97 -5.85
C ILE A 8 -6.51 1.57 -5.45
N ASP A 9 -7.45 0.73 -5.04
CA ASP A 9 -7.17 -0.66 -4.68
C ASP A 9 -7.18 -1.53 -5.94
N LEU A 10 -6.06 -2.21 -6.20
CA LEU A 10 -5.86 -3.05 -7.37
C LEU A 10 -5.82 -4.52 -6.97
N HIS A 11 -6.61 -5.34 -7.63
CA HIS A 11 -6.53 -6.79 -7.49
C HIS A 11 -6.72 -7.47 -8.85
N ALA A 12 -5.72 -8.25 -9.27
CA ALA A 12 -5.63 -8.85 -10.61
C ALA A 12 -5.75 -7.79 -11.73
N GLY A 13 -5.09 -6.66 -11.56
CA GLY A 13 -5.00 -5.59 -12.57
C GLY A 13 -6.25 -4.72 -12.70
N GLN A 14 -7.26 -4.92 -11.85
CA GLN A 14 -8.53 -4.20 -11.88
C GLN A 14 -8.73 -3.39 -10.60
N VAL A 15 -9.40 -2.24 -10.72
CA VAL A 15 -9.82 -1.45 -9.56
C VAL A 15 -10.96 -2.17 -8.85
N LYS A 16 -10.73 -2.58 -7.60
CA LYS A 16 -11.69 -3.37 -6.82
C LYS A 16 -11.78 -2.85 -5.39
N GLN A 17 -13.01 -2.73 -4.90
CA GLN A 17 -13.26 -2.67 -3.48
C GLN A 17 -13.50 -4.08 -2.97
N ILE A 18 -12.55 -4.61 -2.21
CA ILE A 18 -12.63 -5.94 -1.61
C ILE A 18 -13.17 -5.88 -0.17
N VAL A 19 -13.59 -7.03 0.35
CA VAL A 19 -13.74 -7.23 1.79
C VAL A 19 -12.42 -7.76 2.33
N GLY A 20 -11.66 -6.94 3.07
CA GLY A 20 -10.27 -7.25 3.43
C GLY A 20 -10.05 -8.58 4.18
N GLY A 21 -11.05 -9.04 4.94
CA GLY A 21 -10.99 -10.32 5.66
C GLY A 21 -11.15 -11.57 4.80
N THR A 22 -11.50 -11.45 3.52
CA THR A 22 -11.78 -12.60 2.63
C THR A 22 -10.70 -12.83 1.58
N LEU A 23 -9.52 -12.22 1.73
CA LEU A 23 -8.44 -12.36 0.75
C LEU A 23 -7.69 -13.70 0.90
N ASP A 24 -8.32 -14.76 1.40
CA ASP A 24 -7.70 -16.07 1.62
C ASP A 24 -7.72 -16.91 0.33
N SER A 25 -6.59 -17.53 -0.01
CA SER A 25 -6.47 -18.47 -1.14
C SER A 25 -6.94 -19.88 -0.81
N ALA A 26 -7.19 -20.19 0.47
CA ALA A 26 -7.42 -21.56 0.90
C ALA A 26 -8.89 -22.01 0.89
N THR A 27 -9.87 -21.15 1.18
CA THR A 27 -11.25 -21.64 1.44
C THR A 27 -12.43 -20.71 1.15
N ALA A 28 -12.24 -19.48 0.64
CA ALA A 28 -13.36 -18.59 0.32
C ALA A 28 -13.15 -17.79 -0.97
N GLU A 29 -14.19 -17.69 -1.80
CA GLU A 29 -14.21 -16.73 -2.91
C GLU A 29 -13.93 -15.32 -2.38
N LEU A 30 -13.01 -14.60 -3.04
CA LEU A 30 -12.74 -13.19 -2.74
C LEU A 30 -14.06 -12.40 -2.83
N LYS A 31 -14.57 -11.94 -1.69
CA LYS A 31 -15.75 -11.07 -1.69
C LYS A 31 -15.35 -9.68 -2.17
N THR A 32 -16.02 -9.23 -3.21
CA THR A 32 -15.90 -7.88 -3.75
C THR A 32 -17.19 -7.12 -3.45
N ASN A 33 -17.06 -5.89 -2.97
CA ASN A 33 -18.19 -4.97 -2.89
C ASN A 33 -18.43 -4.30 -4.25
N PHE A 34 -17.35 -4.05 -4.98
CA PHE A 34 -17.40 -3.37 -6.26
C PHE A 34 -16.18 -3.71 -7.12
N VAL A 35 -16.41 -3.86 -8.42
CA VAL A 35 -15.37 -3.95 -9.45
C VAL A 35 -15.64 -2.83 -10.44
N SER A 36 -14.68 -1.94 -10.64
CA SER A 36 -14.88 -0.82 -11.56
C SER A 36 -14.80 -1.26 -13.02
N THR A 37 -15.65 -0.66 -13.85
CA THR A 37 -15.54 -0.71 -15.31
C THR A 37 -14.50 0.29 -15.85
N HIS A 38 -14.07 1.25 -15.04
CA HIS A 38 -13.06 2.24 -15.42
C HIS A 38 -11.64 1.72 -15.11
N PRO A 39 -10.66 2.05 -15.97
CA PRO A 39 -9.28 1.69 -15.72
C PRO A 39 -8.68 2.49 -14.55
N PRO A 40 -7.61 2.00 -13.91
CA PRO A 40 -6.90 2.72 -12.85
C PRO A 40 -6.52 4.16 -13.20
N ALA A 41 -6.07 4.41 -14.44
CA ALA A 41 -5.69 5.75 -14.87
C ALA A 41 -6.86 6.74 -14.91
N TYR A 42 -8.12 6.27 -15.02
CA TYR A 42 -9.29 7.13 -14.91
C TYR A 42 -9.35 7.79 -13.54
N PHE A 43 -9.18 7.00 -12.47
CA PHE A 43 -9.19 7.48 -11.10
C PHE A 43 -7.98 8.37 -10.81
N ALA A 44 -6.79 8.00 -11.30
CA ALA A 44 -5.60 8.83 -11.17
C ALA A 44 -5.78 10.23 -11.78
N ARG A 45 -6.38 10.32 -12.98
CA ARG A 45 -6.74 11.61 -13.60
C ARG A 45 -7.79 12.36 -12.79
N LEU A 46 -8.83 11.67 -12.33
CA LEU A 46 -9.87 12.28 -11.50
C LEU A 46 -9.28 12.90 -10.23
N TYR A 47 -8.35 12.20 -9.56
CA TYR A 47 -7.71 12.69 -8.35
C TYR A 47 -6.80 13.90 -8.63
N ARG A 48 -6.04 13.84 -9.73
CA ARG A 48 -5.21 14.95 -10.21
C ARG A 48 -6.04 16.20 -10.50
N ASP A 49 -7.12 16.05 -11.26
CA ASP A 49 -7.94 17.16 -11.72
C ASP A 49 -8.69 17.84 -10.54
N ASN A 50 -8.82 17.14 -9.41
CA ASN A 50 -9.36 17.67 -8.15
C ASN A 50 -8.28 18.03 -7.10
N GLY A 51 -6.99 17.96 -7.45
CA GLY A 51 -5.89 18.32 -6.55
C GLY A 51 -5.77 17.46 -5.29
N LEU A 52 -6.17 16.18 -5.35
CA LEU A 52 -6.27 15.28 -4.19
C LEU A 52 -4.90 14.65 -3.85
N ALA A 53 -3.97 15.47 -3.36
CA ALA A 53 -2.61 15.04 -3.02
C ALA A 53 -2.57 14.03 -1.86
N GLY A 54 -1.58 13.13 -1.89
CA GLY A 54 -1.44 12.03 -0.93
C GLY A 54 -2.37 10.84 -1.21
N ALA A 55 -2.94 10.78 -2.42
CA ALA A 55 -3.66 9.62 -2.91
C ALA A 55 -2.70 8.43 -3.09
N HIS A 56 -3.20 7.21 -2.90
CA HIS A 56 -2.37 6.00 -2.91
C HIS A 56 -2.97 4.87 -3.75
N VAL A 57 -2.10 4.15 -4.46
CA VAL A 57 -2.42 2.95 -5.22
C VAL A 57 -1.93 1.74 -4.44
N ILE A 58 -2.81 0.80 -4.12
CA ILE A 58 -2.47 -0.39 -3.33
C ILE A 58 -2.63 -1.64 -4.17
N MET A 59 -1.53 -2.36 -4.36
CA MET A 59 -1.50 -3.65 -5.03
C MET A 59 -1.85 -4.79 -4.06
N LEU A 60 -3.04 -5.34 -4.22
CA LEU A 60 -3.57 -6.43 -3.41
C LEU A 60 -3.31 -7.75 -4.15
N GLY A 61 -2.19 -8.40 -3.82
CA GLY A 61 -1.78 -9.66 -4.45
C GLY A 61 -1.08 -9.47 -5.81
N PRO A 62 -0.85 -10.57 -6.55
CA PRO A 62 -0.14 -10.54 -7.83
C PRO A 62 -0.96 -9.95 -8.98
N GLY A 63 -0.30 -9.63 -10.09
CA GLY A 63 -0.96 -9.20 -11.33
C GLY A 63 -1.36 -7.73 -11.39
N ASN A 64 -0.82 -6.88 -10.50
CA ASN A 64 -1.20 -5.47 -10.40
C ASN A 64 -0.17 -4.49 -10.99
N THR A 65 1.02 -4.95 -11.36
CA THR A 65 2.15 -4.09 -11.74
C THR A 65 1.82 -3.12 -12.88
N GLU A 66 1.24 -3.62 -13.98
CA GLU A 66 0.89 -2.78 -15.13
C GLU A 66 -0.19 -1.76 -14.77
N ALA A 67 -1.24 -2.18 -14.07
CA ALA A 67 -2.32 -1.31 -13.60
C ALA A 67 -1.80 -0.21 -12.64
N ALA A 68 -0.86 -0.53 -11.77
CA ALA A 68 -0.23 0.45 -10.89
C ALA A 68 0.60 1.46 -11.70
N ARG A 69 1.42 1.00 -12.64
CA ARG A 69 2.18 1.88 -13.56
C ARG A 69 1.26 2.77 -14.40
N GLU A 70 0.11 2.24 -14.82
CA GLU A 70 -0.90 3.01 -15.55
C GLU A 70 -1.41 4.20 -14.73
N SER A 71 -1.72 3.99 -13.45
CA SER A 71 -2.06 5.07 -12.50
C SER A 71 -0.95 6.10 -12.38
N LEU A 72 0.29 5.65 -12.15
CA LEU A 72 1.44 6.54 -11.95
C LEU A 72 1.73 7.40 -13.18
N LYS A 73 1.67 6.81 -14.39
CA LYS A 73 1.82 7.54 -15.65
C LYS A 73 0.74 8.61 -15.86
N ALA A 74 -0.46 8.39 -15.33
CA ALA A 74 -1.57 9.33 -15.45
C ALA A 74 -1.42 10.57 -14.55
N TRP A 75 -0.68 10.44 -13.45
CA TRP A 75 -0.32 11.55 -12.57
C TRP A 75 1.09 11.37 -11.97
N PRO A 76 2.15 11.63 -12.75
CA PRO A 76 3.52 11.49 -12.29
C PRO A 76 3.80 12.41 -11.09
N GLY A 77 4.37 11.85 -10.03
CA GLY A 77 4.67 12.55 -8.78
C GLY A 77 3.45 12.90 -7.92
N GLY A 78 2.25 12.44 -8.29
CA GLY A 78 1.01 12.75 -7.56
C GLY A 78 0.44 11.63 -6.70
N LEU A 79 0.89 10.39 -6.95
CA LEU A 79 0.37 9.19 -6.31
C LEU A 79 1.46 8.45 -5.54
N GLN A 80 1.08 7.88 -4.40
CA GLN A 80 1.90 6.93 -3.65
C GLN A 80 1.57 5.51 -4.12
N VAL A 81 2.49 4.55 -3.96
CA VAL A 81 2.25 3.15 -4.34
C VAL A 81 2.68 2.17 -3.26
N GLY A 82 1.83 1.20 -2.95
CA GLY A 82 2.06 0.16 -1.95
C GLY A 82 1.67 -1.23 -2.42
N GLY A 83 2.08 -2.24 -1.63
CA GLY A 83 1.83 -3.65 -1.91
C GLY A 83 3.03 -4.34 -2.57
N GLY A 84 3.73 -5.20 -1.81
CA GLY A 84 4.92 -5.90 -2.31
C GLY A 84 6.16 -5.02 -2.48
N ILE A 85 6.17 -3.81 -1.91
CA ILE A 85 7.34 -2.91 -1.93
C ILE A 85 8.43 -3.47 -1.00
N ASN A 86 9.67 -3.50 -1.49
CA ASN A 86 10.88 -3.86 -0.76
C ASN A 86 12.07 -2.99 -1.20
N ASP A 87 13.26 -3.24 -0.65
CA ASP A 87 14.50 -2.53 -0.98
C ASP A 87 14.95 -2.75 -2.43
N GLU A 88 14.62 -3.88 -3.03
CA GLU A 88 15.01 -4.21 -4.40
C GLU A 88 14.20 -3.44 -5.46
N ASN A 89 12.93 -3.12 -5.17
CA ASN A 89 12.01 -2.50 -6.14
C ASN A 89 11.57 -1.06 -5.79
N ALA A 90 11.86 -0.57 -4.57
CA ALA A 90 11.42 0.75 -4.14
C ALA A 90 11.83 1.87 -5.11
N ARG A 91 13.08 1.84 -5.58
CA ARG A 91 13.61 2.83 -6.52
C ARG A 91 12.87 2.81 -7.86
N GLU A 92 12.57 1.62 -8.38
CA GLU A 92 11.89 1.44 -9.65
C GLU A 92 10.49 2.08 -9.65
N TRP A 93 9.78 2.02 -8.52
CA TRP A 93 8.46 2.64 -8.38
C TRP A 93 8.52 4.16 -8.35
N ILE A 94 9.54 4.74 -7.73
CA ILE A 94 9.80 6.18 -7.80
C ILE A 94 10.12 6.60 -9.24
N GLU A 95 10.99 5.86 -9.93
CA GLU A 95 11.33 6.11 -11.34
C GLU A 95 10.12 5.93 -12.27
N ALA A 96 9.18 5.06 -11.91
CA ALA A 96 7.90 4.88 -12.61
C ALA A 96 6.89 6.01 -12.40
N GLY A 97 7.21 7.00 -11.55
CA GLY A 97 6.40 8.19 -11.32
C GLY A 97 5.64 8.23 -9.99
N ALA A 98 5.95 7.36 -9.03
CA ALA A 98 5.39 7.47 -7.68
C ALA A 98 5.98 8.69 -6.94
N GLU A 99 5.14 9.43 -6.24
CA GLU A 99 5.55 10.45 -5.25
C GLU A 99 6.33 9.79 -4.11
N LYS A 100 5.78 8.68 -3.61
CA LYS A 100 6.30 7.90 -2.49
C LYS A 100 6.01 6.43 -2.69
N VAL A 101 6.82 5.58 -2.08
CA VAL A 101 6.51 4.17 -1.89
C VAL A 101 5.97 3.93 -0.49
N ILE A 102 5.04 3.00 -0.37
CA ILE A 102 4.38 2.61 0.86
C ILE A 102 4.84 1.21 1.21
N ILE A 103 5.54 1.08 2.33
CA ILE A 103 6.05 -0.19 2.82
C ILE A 103 5.19 -0.74 3.95
N THR A 104 4.94 -2.04 3.88
CA THR A 104 3.99 -2.74 4.77
C THR A 104 4.68 -3.94 5.44
N SER A 105 4.29 -5.16 5.09
CA SER A 105 4.75 -6.41 5.72
C SER A 105 6.23 -6.69 5.54
N TYR A 106 6.90 -6.09 4.56
CA TYR A 106 8.34 -6.26 4.36
C TYR A 106 9.15 -5.89 5.62
N LEU A 107 8.70 -4.91 6.41
CA LEU A 107 9.36 -4.51 7.64
C LEU A 107 9.26 -5.52 8.78
N PHE A 108 8.45 -6.57 8.64
CA PHE A 108 8.13 -7.52 9.71
C PHE A 108 8.47 -8.98 9.36
N PRO A 109 9.74 -9.32 9.05
CA PRO A 109 10.14 -10.72 8.92
C PRO A 109 9.77 -11.49 10.19
N ASP A 110 9.11 -12.64 10.02
CA ASP A 110 8.65 -13.50 11.12
C ASP A 110 7.80 -12.77 12.18
N GLY A 111 7.11 -11.70 11.76
CA GLY A 111 6.27 -10.90 12.64
C GLY A 111 7.03 -9.98 13.60
N ARG A 112 8.30 -9.66 13.32
CA ARG A 112 9.12 -8.76 14.13
C ARG A 112 9.66 -7.61 13.31
N PHE A 113 9.56 -6.39 13.86
CA PHE A 113 10.09 -5.21 13.18
C PHE A 113 11.59 -5.34 12.90
N SER A 114 12.00 -5.01 11.66
CA SER A 114 13.38 -5.08 11.21
C SER A 114 13.89 -3.70 10.80
N GLN A 115 14.66 -3.05 11.68
CA GLN A 115 15.34 -1.80 11.37
C GLN A 115 16.25 -1.93 10.14
N LYS A 116 16.96 -3.05 10.03
CA LYS A 116 17.83 -3.33 8.88
C LYS A 116 17.08 -3.26 7.54
N ARG A 117 15.85 -3.79 7.47
CA ARG A 117 15.02 -3.73 6.26
C ARG A 117 14.52 -2.32 5.97
N LEU A 118 14.17 -1.56 7.00
CA LEU A 118 13.81 -0.15 6.86
C LEU A 118 14.98 0.67 6.32
N ASP A 119 16.18 0.48 6.86
CA ASP A 119 17.39 1.18 6.42
C ASP A 119 17.75 0.84 4.97
N ALA A 120 17.63 -0.43 4.57
CA ALA A 120 17.87 -0.86 3.20
C ALA A 120 16.90 -0.19 2.19
N VAL A 121 15.62 -0.08 2.54
CA VAL A 121 14.62 0.62 1.73
C VAL A 121 14.93 2.10 1.64
N LEU A 122 15.28 2.73 2.75
CA LEU A 122 15.66 4.14 2.77
C LEU A 122 16.92 4.39 1.93
N GLN A 123 17.89 3.48 1.97
CA GLN A 123 19.08 3.53 1.13
C GLN A 123 18.73 3.40 -0.36
N ALA A 124 17.82 2.48 -0.73
CA ALA A 124 17.33 2.35 -2.11
C ALA A 124 16.65 3.63 -2.62
N LEU A 125 16.02 4.40 -1.72
CA LEU A 125 15.43 5.71 -1.99
C LEU A 125 16.44 6.88 -1.93
N GLY A 126 17.74 6.59 -1.81
CA GLY A 126 18.80 7.61 -1.74
C GLY A 126 18.86 8.37 -0.42
N GLY A 127 18.33 7.80 0.67
CA GLY A 127 18.25 8.45 1.98
C GLY A 127 17.07 9.42 2.13
N ASP A 128 16.22 9.56 1.10
CA ASP A 128 15.13 10.54 1.09
C ASP A 128 13.88 10.00 1.81
N ARG A 129 13.74 10.41 3.08
CA ARG A 129 12.58 10.07 3.90
C ARG A 129 11.26 10.62 3.34
N ASN A 130 11.28 11.65 2.50
CA ASN A 130 10.06 12.21 1.94
C ASN A 130 9.41 11.27 0.92
N LYS A 131 10.15 10.31 0.37
CA LYS A 131 9.69 9.30 -0.60
C LYS A 131 9.20 8.01 0.06
N LEU A 132 9.23 7.92 1.39
CA LEU A 132 8.82 6.73 2.13
C LEU A 132 7.57 6.99 2.96
N VAL A 133 6.65 6.04 2.92
CA VAL A 133 5.51 5.92 3.83
C VAL A 133 5.56 4.53 4.46
N ILE A 134 5.30 4.45 5.76
CA ILE A 134 5.16 3.20 6.48
C ILE A 134 3.67 3.00 6.78
N ASP A 135 3.12 1.90 6.31
CA ASP A 135 1.73 1.51 6.57
C ASP A 135 1.71 0.39 7.61
N LEU A 136 1.15 0.74 8.78
CA LEU A 136 1.00 -0.13 9.93
C LEU A 136 -0.47 -0.49 10.11
N SER A 137 -0.85 -1.63 9.55
CA SER A 137 -2.15 -2.24 9.82
C SER A 137 -2.19 -2.72 11.28
N CYS A 138 -3.15 -2.28 12.09
CA CYS A 138 -3.15 -2.51 13.55
C CYS A 138 -4.45 -3.14 14.05
N ARG A 139 -4.36 -4.17 14.90
CA ARG A 139 -5.50 -4.74 15.63
C ARG A 139 -5.45 -4.36 17.09
N ARG A 140 -6.63 -4.07 17.63
CA ARG A 140 -6.81 -3.90 19.07
C ARG A 140 -6.66 -5.23 19.82
N ARG A 141 -5.93 -5.22 20.93
CA ARG A 141 -5.85 -6.31 21.93
C ARG A 141 -6.19 -5.76 23.31
N GLY A 142 -7.18 -6.36 23.96
CA GLY A 142 -7.74 -5.81 25.20
C GLY A 142 -8.46 -4.49 24.95
N ASP A 143 -8.54 -3.65 25.98
CA ASP A 143 -9.40 -2.46 25.93
C ASP A 143 -8.75 -1.30 25.15
N ASP A 144 -7.45 -1.06 25.34
CA ASP A 144 -6.76 0.15 24.86
C ASP A 144 -5.38 -0.07 24.19
N ARG A 145 -5.03 -1.29 23.80
CA ARG A 145 -3.73 -1.57 23.16
C ARG A 145 -3.87 -1.92 21.69
N TRP A 146 -2.99 -1.38 20.85
CA TRP A 146 -2.97 -1.65 19.41
C TRP A 146 -1.65 -2.29 19.01
N PHE A 147 -1.74 -3.37 18.25
CA PHE A 147 -0.57 -4.10 17.77
C PHE A 147 -0.58 -4.16 16.26
N VAL A 148 0.61 -4.04 15.66
CA VAL A 148 0.76 -4.22 14.22
C VAL A 148 0.38 -5.66 13.86
N ALA A 149 -0.40 -5.80 12.80
CA ALA A 149 -0.90 -7.03 12.24
C ALA A 149 -0.48 -7.13 10.78
N MET A 150 -0.16 -8.33 10.33
CA MET A 150 0.28 -8.60 8.97
C MET A 150 -0.39 -9.86 8.42
N ASN A 151 -0.04 -10.24 7.18
CA ASN A 151 -0.60 -11.41 6.50
C ASN A 151 -2.13 -11.43 6.53
N LYS A 152 -2.75 -10.34 6.06
CA LYS A 152 -4.23 -10.20 6.02
C LYS A 152 -4.84 -10.36 7.42
N TRP A 153 -4.23 -9.76 8.43
CA TRP A 153 -4.65 -9.81 9.83
C TRP A 153 -4.50 -11.17 10.53
N GLN A 154 -3.91 -12.17 9.88
CA GLN A 154 -3.75 -13.53 10.44
C GLN A 154 -2.57 -13.62 11.41
N THR A 155 -1.61 -12.69 11.34
CA THR A 155 -0.44 -12.66 12.22
C THR A 155 -0.42 -11.34 12.98
N ILE A 156 -0.49 -11.40 14.31
CA ILE A 156 -0.23 -10.24 15.18
C ILE A 156 1.27 -10.25 15.51
N THR A 157 1.94 -9.13 15.27
CA THR A 157 3.37 -8.93 15.55
C THR A 157 3.59 -8.65 17.04
N ASP A 158 4.86 -8.57 17.47
CA ASP A 158 5.25 -8.11 18.81
C ASP A 158 5.32 -6.58 18.94
N MET A 159 5.05 -5.84 17.86
CA MET A 159 5.13 -4.38 17.84
C MET A 159 3.81 -3.75 18.29
N GLU A 160 3.82 -3.18 19.48
CA GLU A 160 2.75 -2.32 20.00
C GLU A 160 2.88 -0.89 19.46
N VAL A 161 1.76 -0.29 19.08
CA VAL A 161 1.66 1.14 18.72
C VAL A 161 1.12 1.88 19.95
N ASN A 162 2.02 2.50 20.70
CA ASN A 162 1.74 3.10 22.02
C ASN A 162 2.22 4.54 22.19
N GLN A 163 2.50 5.24 21.08
CA GLN A 163 2.85 6.67 21.05
C GLN A 163 2.00 7.43 20.03
#